data_AF-A0A7Y9RNI8-F1
#
_entry.id   AF-A0A7Y9RNI8-F1
#
_cell.length_a   1.000
_cell.length_b   1.000
_cell.length_c   1.000
_cell.angle_alpha   90.00
_cell.angle_beta   90.00
_cell.angle_gamma   90.00
#
_symmetry.space_group_name_H-M   'P 1'
#
loop_
_entity.id
_entity.type
_entity.pdbx_description
1 polymer ?
#
loop_
_entity_poly.entity_id
_entity_poly.type
_entity_poly.pdbx_seq_one_letter_code
_entity_poly.pdbx_strand_id
1 'polypeptide(L)'
;MAICACEVKLDGAALGKIVAGKYAYADRPAGRHELLVTELMFPGDTKREIVMEAGRTHFYLIKSSPRHDAATGGAVLGGLVGLAAVSIATAGEANPGPAELIALDEATARTKLAELQAVE
;
A
#
# COMPACT_ATOMS: atom_id res chain seq x y z
N MET A 1 5.51 8.48 -10.85
CA MET A 1 5.25 7.67 -9.65
C MET A 1 4.95 8.61 -8.50
N ALA A 2 3.68 8.70 -8.12
CA ALA A 2 3.23 9.53 -7.02
C ALA A 2 3.64 8.90 -5.69
N ILE A 3 3.85 9.72 -4.67
CA ILE A 3 4.12 9.22 -3.31
C ILE A 3 2.77 8.88 -2.71
N CYS A 4 2.45 7.58 -2.55
CA CYS A 4 1.31 7.21 -1.72
C CYS A 4 1.64 7.53 -0.26
N ALA A 5 0.80 8.34 0.37
CA ALA A 5 0.89 8.60 1.80
C ALA A 5 -0.01 7.60 2.56
N CYS A 6 0.21 6.32 2.28
CA CYS A 6 -0.66 5.19 2.59
C CYS A 6 -0.73 4.93 4.11
N GLU A 7 -1.93 4.83 4.66
CA GLU A 7 -2.17 4.27 5.99
C GLU A 7 -2.34 2.75 5.87
N VAL A 8 -1.59 2.00 6.67
CA VAL A 8 -1.63 0.53 6.69
C VAL A 8 -2.32 0.06 7.95
N LYS A 9 -3.27 -0.86 7.81
CA LYS A 9 -4.00 -1.50 8.90
C LYS A 9 -3.87 -3.01 8.79
N LEU A 10 -3.70 -3.68 9.93
CA LEU A 10 -3.64 -5.13 10.05
C LEU A 10 -4.70 -5.57 11.06
N ASP A 11 -5.69 -6.32 10.59
CA ASP A 11 -6.88 -6.72 11.36
C ASP A 11 -7.63 -5.52 11.95
N GLY A 12 -7.72 -4.44 11.17
CA GLY A 12 -8.33 -3.17 11.58
C GLY A 12 -7.48 -2.29 12.50
N ALA A 13 -6.39 -2.80 13.07
CA ALA A 13 -5.46 -2.00 13.87
C ALA A 13 -4.47 -1.25 12.98
N ALA A 14 -4.30 0.07 13.21
CA ALA A 14 -3.35 0.87 12.46
C ALA A 14 -1.90 0.45 12.76
N LEU A 15 -1.15 0.09 11.72
CA LEU A 15 0.30 -0.10 11.77
C LEU A 15 1.07 1.21 11.59
N GLY A 16 0.42 2.20 10.98
CA GLY A 16 0.96 3.53 10.77
C GLY A 16 0.91 3.96 9.31
N LYS A 17 1.46 5.17 9.07
CA LYS A 17 1.56 5.76 7.73
C LYS A 17 2.89 5.38 7.09
N ILE A 18 2.83 4.69 5.97
CA ILE A 18 4.00 4.33 5.16
C ILE A 18 4.16 5.33 4.04
N VAL A 19 5.29 6.03 4.03
CA VAL A 19 5.74 6.90 2.94
C VAL A 19 7.06 6.34 2.38
N ALA A 20 7.49 6.87 1.23
CA ALA A 20 8.78 6.48 0.64
C ALA A 20 9.92 6.59 1.68
N GLY A 21 10.70 5.53 1.83
CA GLY A 21 11.79 5.47 2.80
C GLY A 21 11.39 5.06 4.23
N LYS A 22 10.13 4.67 4.48
CA LYS A 22 9.67 4.18 5.78
C LYS A 22 9.10 2.77 5.70
N TYR A 23 9.11 2.08 6.83
CA TYR A 23 8.55 0.74 6.99
C TYR A 23 7.79 0.64 8.33
N ALA A 24 6.91 -0.34 8.45
CA ALA A 24 6.27 -0.72 9.72
C ALA A 24 6.23 -2.24 9.82
N TYR A 25 6.14 -2.73 11.05
CA TYR A 25 6.05 -4.15 11.36
C TYR A 25 5.09 -4.36 12.53
N ALA A 26 4.49 -5.55 12.60
CA ALA A 26 3.75 -6.00 13.76
C ALA A 26 3.79 -7.52 13.84
N ASP A 27 3.86 -8.01 15.08
CA ASP A 27 3.74 -9.43 15.35
C ASP A 27 2.26 -9.81 15.49
N ARG A 28 1.91 -10.94 14.88
CA ARG A 28 0.58 -11.55 14.94
C ARG A 28 0.69 -13.05 15.16
N PRO A 29 -0.29 -13.67 15.85
CA PRO A 29 -0.37 -15.12 15.93
C PRO A 29 -0.52 -15.74 14.53
N ALA A 30 -0.24 -17.03 14.37
CA ALA A 30 -0.55 -17.72 13.12
C ALA A 30 -2.07 -17.72 12.87
N GLY A 31 -2.48 -17.57 11.61
CA GLY A 31 -3.89 -17.45 11.26
C GLY A 31 -4.14 -16.64 9.99
N ARG A 32 -5.42 -16.37 9.74
CA ARG A 32 -5.85 -15.47 8.66
C ARG A 32 -5.87 -14.04 9.20
N HIS A 33 -5.22 -13.15 8.47
CA HIS A 33 -5.18 -11.73 8.77
C HIS A 33 -5.60 -10.93 7.56
N GLU A 34 -6.22 -9.78 7.79
CA GLU A 34 -6.56 -8.82 6.74
C GLU A 34 -5.56 -7.66 6.76
N LEU A 35 -4.85 -7.49 5.64
CA LEU A 35 -4.03 -6.31 5.39
C LEU A 35 -4.84 -5.32 4.54
N LEU A 36 -4.99 -4.11 5.07
CA LEU A 36 -5.73 -3.01 4.44
C LEU A 36 -4.79 -1.83 4.24
N VAL A 37 -4.77 -1.28 3.02
CA VAL A 37 -4.04 -0.05 2.70
C VAL A 37 -5.02 1.00 2.19
N THR A 38 -5.06 2.13 2.87
CA THR A 38 -5.98 3.24 2.60
C THR A 38 -5.19 4.53 2.40
N GLU A 39 -5.79 5.51 1.74
CA GLU A 39 -5.22 6.84 1.64
C GLU A 39 -6.33 7.89 1.74
N LEU A 40 -6.06 8.96 2.48
CA LEU A 40 -7.02 10.02 2.71
C LEU A 40 -7.45 10.63 1.37
N MET A 41 -8.77 10.74 1.16
CA MET A 41 -9.40 11.26 -0.07
C MET A 41 -9.19 10.41 -1.34
N PHE A 42 -8.56 9.23 -1.24
CA PHE A 42 -8.49 8.31 -2.37
C PHE A 42 -9.74 7.41 -2.41
N PRO A 43 -10.44 7.30 -3.55
CA PRO A 43 -11.62 6.45 -3.66
C PRO A 43 -11.23 4.97 -3.82
N GLY A 44 -11.35 4.21 -2.73
CA GLY A 44 -11.15 2.76 -2.66
C GLY A 44 -9.98 2.36 -1.77
N ASP A 45 -9.92 1.08 -1.41
CA ASP A 45 -8.89 0.52 -0.53
C ASP A 45 -8.22 -0.69 -1.18
N THR A 46 -6.95 -0.92 -0.85
CA THR A 46 -6.27 -2.17 -1.22
C THR A 46 -6.42 -3.16 -0.07
N LYS A 47 -7.13 -4.26 -0.32
CA LYS A 47 -7.34 -5.35 0.65
C LYS A 47 -6.58 -6.59 0.24
N ARG A 48 -5.93 -7.25 1.19
CA ARG A 48 -5.28 -8.54 0.98
C ARG A 48 -5.43 -9.43 2.21
N GLU A 49 -6.04 -10.60 2.01
CA GLU A 49 -5.97 -11.67 3.00
C GLU A 49 -4.58 -12.30 2.99
N ILE A 50 -4.00 -12.49 4.17
CA ILE A 50 -2.72 -13.16 4.36
C ILE A 50 -2.90 -14.30 5.35
N VAL A 51 -2.37 -15.47 5.01
CA VAL A 51 -2.33 -16.62 5.91
C VAL A 51 -0.94 -16.68 6.51
N MET A 52 -0.82 -16.34 7.79
CA MET A 52 0.45 -16.35 8.51
C MET A 52 0.72 -17.71 9.13
N GLU A 53 1.94 -18.22 8.92
CA GLU A 53 2.45 -19.43 9.56
C GLU A 53 3.31 -19.08 10.79
N ALA A 54 3.25 -19.90 11.83
CA ALA A 54 4.06 -19.70 13.04
C ALA A 54 5.55 -19.69 12.70
N GLY A 55 6.28 -18.67 13.18
CA GLY A 55 7.71 -18.53 12.97
C GLY A 55 8.12 -18.01 11.58
N ARG A 56 7.17 -17.62 10.72
CA ARG A 56 7.47 -16.98 9.43
C ARG A 56 7.18 -15.48 9.47
N THR A 57 8.06 -14.70 8.84
CA THR A 57 7.83 -13.28 8.59
C THR A 57 7.36 -13.09 7.16
N HIS A 58 6.27 -12.34 6.98
CA HIS A 58 5.74 -12.00 5.66
C HIS A 58 6.15 -10.58 5.30
N PHE A 59 6.80 -10.41 4.15
CA PHE A 59 7.30 -9.11 3.69
C PHE A 59 6.49 -8.61 2.50
N TYR A 60 6.07 -7.34 2.58
CA TYR A 60 5.37 -6.67 1.49
C TYR A 60 6.00 -5.32 1.18
N LEU A 61 6.34 -5.10 -0.08
CA LEU A 61 6.66 -3.79 -0.61
C LEU A 61 5.38 -3.09 -1.04
N ILE A 62 5.18 -1.88 -0.52
CA ILE A 62 4.07 -1.00 -0.90
C ILE A 62 4.55 -0.09 -2.03
N LYS A 63 3.84 -0.12 -3.16
CA LYS A 63 4.04 0.83 -4.28
C LYS A 63 2.74 1.57 -4.56
N SER A 64 2.82 2.79 -5.11
CA SER A 64 1.62 3.43 -5.66
C SER A 64 1.04 2.56 -6.78
N SER A 65 -0.29 2.44 -6.81
CA SER A 65 -0.95 1.72 -7.89
C SER A 65 -0.99 2.57 -9.16
N PRO A 66 -1.12 1.97 -10.36
CA PRO A 66 -1.30 2.73 -11.61
C PRO A 66 -2.52 3.67 -11.55
N ARG A 67 -3.58 3.26 -10.85
CA ARG A 67 -4.76 4.10 -10.60
C ARG A 67 -4.42 5.30 -9.71
N HIS A 68 -3.66 5.10 -8.65
CA HIS A 68 -3.19 6.18 -7.79
C HIS A 68 -2.35 7.20 -8.55
N ASP A 69 -1.40 6.72 -9.35
CA ASP A 69 -0.56 7.55 -10.21
C ASP A 69 -1.41 8.35 -11.22
N ALA A 70 -2.39 7.70 -11.86
CA ALA A 70 -3.29 8.34 -12.82
C ALA A 70 -4.21 9.37 -12.15
N ALA A 71 -4.79 9.05 -10.98
CA ALA A 71 -5.67 9.95 -10.23
C ALA A 71 -4.91 11.19 -9.76
N THR A 72 -3.68 11.01 -9.26
CA THR A 72 -2.79 12.11 -8.89
C THR A 72 -2.46 12.98 -10.12
N GLY A 73 -2.13 12.35 -11.25
CA GLY A 73 -1.88 13.07 -12.51
C GLY A 73 -3.11 13.86 -12.99
N GLY A 74 -4.30 13.26 -12.94
CA GLY A 74 -5.56 13.91 -13.29
C GLY A 74 -5.87 15.11 -12.39
N ALA A 75 -5.63 14.99 -11.08
CA ALA A 75 -5.79 16.10 -10.14
C ALA A 75 -4.82 17.25 -10.43
N VAL A 76 -3.55 16.95 -10.75
CA VAL A 76 -2.55 17.96 -11.09
C VAL A 76 -2.90 18.70 -12.39
N LEU A 77 -3.37 17.98 -13.41
CA LEU A 77 -3.64 18.55 -14.74
C LEU A 77 -5.01 19.26 -14.84
N GLY A 78 -6.00 18.80 -14.09
CA GLY A 78 -7.39 19.24 -14.24
C GLY A 78 -8.13 19.55 -12.93
N GLY A 79 -7.42 19.60 -11.79
CA GLY A 79 -8.03 19.79 -10.48
C GLY A 79 -9.06 18.70 -10.13
N LEU A 80 -10.11 19.06 -9.39
CA LEU A 80 -11.16 18.12 -9.00
C LEU A 80 -11.90 17.51 -10.20
N VAL A 81 -12.03 18.24 -11.32
CA VAL A 81 -12.67 17.74 -12.55
C VAL A 81 -11.81 16.64 -13.18
N GLY A 82 -10.50 16.86 -13.27
CA GLY A 82 -9.56 15.84 -13.77
C GLY A 82 -9.52 14.59 -12.87
N LEU A 83 -9.52 14.77 -11.55
CA LEU A 83 -9.61 13.67 -10.59
C LEU A 83 -10.89 12.85 -10.77
N ALA A 84 -12.05 13.51 -10.88
CA ALA A 84 -13.33 12.84 -11.06
C ALA A 84 -13.39 12.06 -12.38
N ALA A 85 -12.93 12.65 -13.48
CA ALA A 85 -12.90 11.98 -14.79
C ALA A 85 -12.05 10.70 -14.78
N VAL A 86 -10.84 10.76 -14.20
CA VAL A 86 -9.96 9.59 -14.09
C VAL A 86 -10.55 8.54 -13.13
N SER A 87 -11.16 8.96 -12.03
CA SER A 87 -11.78 8.04 -11.07
C SER A 87 -12.90 7.22 -11.71
N ILE A 88 -13.75 7.87 -12.53
CA ILE A 88 -14.81 7.20 -13.30
C ILE A 88 -14.21 6.23 -14.33
N ALA A 89 -13.21 6.68 -15.09
CA ALA A 89 -12.56 5.86 -16.12
C ALA A 89 -11.87 4.61 -15.55
N THR A 90 -11.44 4.66 -14.28
CA THR A 90 -10.68 3.59 -13.63
C THR A 90 -11.51 2.76 -12.64
N ALA A 91 -12.81 2.99 -12.51
CA ALA A 91 -13.69 2.35 -11.53
C ALA A 91 -14.08 0.88 -11.83
N GLY A 92 -13.52 0.25 -12.88
CA GLY A 92 -13.83 -1.15 -13.24
C GLY A 92 -13.38 -2.19 -12.19
N GLU A 93 -13.81 -3.45 -12.31
CA GLU A 93 -13.63 -4.50 -11.30
C GLU A 93 -12.18 -4.76 -10.83
N ALA A 94 -11.17 -4.44 -11.64
CA ALA A 94 -9.78 -4.59 -11.26
C ALA A 94 -9.25 -3.46 -10.34
N ASN A 95 -10.10 -2.51 -9.94
CA ASN A 95 -9.79 -1.27 -9.24
C ASN A 95 -8.87 -1.48 -8.02
N PRO A 96 -7.53 -1.37 -8.20
CA PRO A 96 -6.63 -1.48 -7.08
C PRO A 96 -6.78 -0.20 -6.27
N GLY A 97 -6.84 -0.32 -4.94
CA GLY A 97 -6.81 0.84 -4.06
C GLY A 97 -5.53 1.69 -4.24
N PRO A 98 -5.19 2.54 -3.26
CA PRO A 98 -4.11 3.52 -3.43
C PRO A 98 -2.73 2.88 -3.65
N ALA A 99 -2.58 1.59 -3.30
CA ALA A 99 -1.32 0.88 -3.43
C ALA A 99 -1.42 -0.54 -4.00
N GLU A 100 -0.30 -1.02 -4.51
CA GLU A 100 -0.04 -2.43 -4.77
C GLU A 100 0.78 -3.03 -3.63
N LEU A 101 0.42 -4.25 -3.22
CA LEU A 101 1.12 -5.04 -2.23
C LEU A 101 1.94 -6.14 -2.91
N ILE A 102 3.24 -5.92 -3.05
CA ILE A 102 4.16 -6.87 -3.69
C ILE A 102 4.81 -7.72 -2.61
N ALA A 103 4.51 -9.02 -2.59
CA ALA A 103 5.17 -9.95 -1.68
C ALA A 103 6.64 -10.07 -2.05
N LEU A 104 7.52 -10.00 -1.04
CA LEU A 104 8.96 -10.19 -1.19
C LEU A 104 9.40 -11.49 -0.54
N ASP A 105 10.41 -12.13 -1.10
CA ASP A 105 11.18 -13.13 -0.39
C ASP A 105 12.03 -12.47 0.71
N GLU A 106 12.42 -13.28 1.70
CA GLU A 106 13.14 -12.82 2.87
C GLU A 106 14.50 -12.18 2.54
N ALA A 107 15.24 -12.70 1.55
CA ALA A 107 16.55 -12.17 1.20
C ALA A 107 16.42 -10.77 0.58
N THR A 108 15.49 -10.60 -0.35
CA THR A 108 15.16 -9.30 -0.95
C THR A 108 14.66 -8.31 0.10
N ALA A 109 13.76 -8.75 0.98
CA ALA A 109 13.20 -7.89 2.02
C ALA A 109 14.24 -7.42 3.03
N ARG A 110 15.11 -8.33 3.51
CA ARG A 110 16.21 -7.98 4.44
C ARG A 110 17.17 -6.98 3.83
N THR A 111 17.49 -7.13 2.54
CA THR A 111 18.34 -6.18 1.82
C THR A 111 17.70 -4.79 1.80
N LYS A 112 16.41 -4.69 1.44
CA LYS A 112 15.69 -3.42 1.44
C LYS A 112 15.55 -2.80 2.83
N LEU A 113 15.30 -3.61 3.86
CA LEU A 113 15.23 -3.11 5.22
C LEU A 113 16.58 -2.56 5.69
N ALA A 114 17.68 -3.23 5.36
CA ALA A 114 19.02 -2.73 5.65
C ALA A 114 19.31 -1.40 4.92
N GLU A 115 18.90 -1.27 3.66
CA GLU A 115 18.98 0.01 2.92
C GLU A 115 18.20 1.12 3.62
N LEU A 116 16.98 0.84 4.10
CA LEU A 116 16.15 1.82 4.82
C LEU A 116 16.75 2.23 6.16
N GLN A 117 17.32 1.28 6.91
CA GLN A 117 17.96 1.52 8.20
C GLN A 117 19.28 2.30 8.09
N ALA A 118 19.98 2.20 6.95
CA ALA A 118 21.23 2.92 6.74
C ALA A 118 21.06 4.44 6.51
N VAL A 119 19.82 4.89 6.27
CA VAL A 119 19.47 6.30 6.01
C VAL A 119 18.66 6.93 7.15
N GLU A 120 18.43 6.18 8.23
CA GLU A 120 17.78 6.64 9.46
C GLU A 120 18.80 7.25 10.44
#